data_AF-A0A7J7VCQ5-F1
#
_entry.id   AF-A0A7J7VCQ5-F1
#
_cell.length_a   1.000
_cell.length_b   1.000
_cell.length_c   1.000
_cell.angle_alpha   90.00
_cell.angle_beta   90.00
_cell.angle_gamma   90.00
#
_symmetry.space_group_name_H-M   'P 1'
#
loop_
_entity.id
_entity.type
_entity.pdbx_description
1 polymer ?
#
loop_
_entity_poly.entity_id
_entity_poly.type
_entity_poly.pdbx_seq_one_letter_code
_entity_poly.pdbx_strand_id
1 'polypeptide(L)'
;MMFLIWTLSLLLGTVVGKEICFQRLGCFSDEAPWAGIVERPLKILPWGPKEVNTRFLLYTNENPNSFQEVIADPSTIGASNFKTDRKTRFIIHGFIDKGEENWLANMCRNMFQVESVNCICVDWKSGSRTAYTQASQNIRIVGAEVAYFVEVLQSAFGYSPSNVHIIGHSLGSHAAGEAGRRINGTVGRITGLDPAEPCFEGTPELVRLDPSDAQFVDVIHTDAAPIIPNMGFGMSQTAGHLDFFPNGGIDMPGCQKNILSQIVDIDGIWEGSRDFFACNHLRSYKYYSDSIVNPDGFTGFPCASYSSFTSNKCFPCPSEGCPQMGHYADRYAGKTKGVGQTFYLNTGDASNFSRWRYKVTVILSGKKVRGHVLVSLFGDKGNSKQYEVFKGVLRPSGIHSNEFDSDVDVGELQMVKFVWYNNIINPTLPKVGASQVMVERNDGKVYNFCSEATVREDVLLTLTPC
;
A
#
# COMPACT_ATOMS: atom_id res chain seq x y z
N MET A 1 65.42 14.51 34.62
CA MET A 1 64.62 14.12 33.45
C MET A 1 63.49 13.24 33.97
N MET A 2 62.34 13.84 34.29
CA MET A 2 61.22 13.18 34.97
C MET A 2 59.99 13.39 34.10
N PHE A 3 59.55 12.32 33.43
CA PHE A 3 58.38 12.32 32.56
C PHE A 3 57.12 12.34 33.43
N LEU A 4 56.35 13.43 33.39
CA LEU A 4 54.97 13.44 33.89
C LEU A 4 54.06 12.85 32.81
N ILE A 5 53.53 11.67 33.08
CA ILE A 5 52.44 11.05 32.33
C ILE A 5 51.15 11.78 32.70
N TRP A 6 50.57 12.51 31.76
CA TRP A 6 49.19 13.00 31.88
C TRP A 6 48.25 11.86 31.50
N THR A 7 47.61 11.24 32.49
CA THR A 7 46.45 10.38 32.26
C THR A 7 45.28 11.28 31.89
N LEU A 8 44.90 11.27 30.61
CA LEU A 8 43.67 11.86 30.13
C LEU A 8 42.51 10.96 30.61
N SER A 9 41.96 11.26 31.78
CA SER A 9 40.72 10.65 32.25
C SER A 9 39.59 11.15 31.34
N LEU A 10 39.21 10.34 30.35
CA LEU A 10 37.93 10.50 29.65
C LEU A 10 36.82 10.32 30.69
N LEU A 11 36.31 11.44 31.21
CA LEU A 11 34.99 11.50 31.80
C LEU A 11 33.98 11.21 30.67
N LEU A 12 33.61 9.94 30.51
CA LEU A 12 32.36 9.54 29.88
C LEU A 12 31.22 10.08 30.76
N GLY A 13 30.98 11.39 30.68
CA GLY A 13 29.74 11.97 31.17
C GLY A 13 28.63 11.40 30.31
N THR A 14 27.86 10.45 30.85
CA THR A 14 26.58 10.07 30.28
C THR A 14 25.74 11.34 30.22
N VAL A 15 25.54 11.91 29.03
CA VAL A 15 24.64 13.04 28.83
C VAL A 15 23.24 12.51 29.07
N VAL A 16 22.77 12.64 30.31
CA VAL A 16 21.42 12.27 30.74
C VAL A 16 20.43 13.00 29.84
N GLY A 17 19.61 12.23 29.15
CA GLY A 17 18.56 12.71 28.28
C GLY A 17 17.49 13.46 29.07
N LYS A 18 16.81 14.35 28.37
CA LYS A 18 15.71 15.13 28.92
C LYS A 18 14.42 14.31 28.84
N GLU A 19 13.50 14.59 29.74
CA GLU A 19 12.18 14.00 29.79
C GLU A 19 11.14 15.09 30.00
N ILE A 20 9.99 14.95 29.32
CA ILE A 20 8.79 15.77 29.54
C ILE A 20 7.60 14.87 29.79
N CYS A 21 6.72 15.28 30.71
CA CYS A 21 5.56 14.51 31.09
C CYS A 21 4.28 15.31 30.90
N PHE A 22 3.25 14.64 30.39
CA PHE A 22 1.90 15.18 30.26
C PHE A 22 0.95 14.35 31.10
N GLN A 23 0.08 15.01 31.86
CA GLN A 23 -0.80 14.38 32.85
C GLN A 23 -1.56 13.15 32.32
N ARG A 24 -2.00 13.20 31.06
CA ARG A 24 -2.77 12.14 30.39
C ARG A 24 -1.91 11.13 29.65
N LEU A 25 -0.80 11.57 29.04
CA LEU A 25 -0.07 10.78 28.03
C LEU A 25 1.21 10.11 28.58
N GLY A 26 1.56 10.40 29.84
CA GLY A 26 2.79 9.94 30.47
C GLY A 26 4.00 10.77 30.03
N CYS A 27 5.17 10.16 30.13
CA CYS A 27 6.46 10.82 29.90
C CYS A 27 7.10 10.40 28.58
N PHE A 28 7.87 11.31 28.00
CA PHE A 28 8.59 11.16 26.74
C PHE A 28 10.03 11.64 26.94
N SER A 29 10.98 10.76 26.68
CA SER A 29 12.42 11.08 26.73
C SER A 29 13.04 11.23 25.35
N ASP A 30 14.16 11.94 25.27
CA ASP A 30 15.06 12.02 24.11
C ASP A 30 16.24 11.03 24.20
N GLU A 31 16.11 10.01 25.06
CA GLU A 31 17.09 8.94 25.15
C GLU A 31 16.93 7.92 24.04
N ALA A 32 17.99 7.14 23.80
CA ALA A 32 17.94 6.03 22.87
C ALA A 32 16.82 5.05 23.26
N PRO A 33 16.05 4.50 22.29
CA PRO A 33 16.25 4.65 20.84
C PRO A 33 15.50 5.83 20.20
N TRP A 34 14.86 6.73 20.97
CA TRP A 34 14.06 7.83 20.43
C TRP A 34 14.90 8.90 19.73
N ALA A 35 16.15 9.05 20.17
CA ALA A 35 17.16 9.91 19.57
C ALA A 35 18.57 9.43 19.97
N GLY A 36 19.60 10.07 19.40
CA GLY A 36 21.00 9.76 19.71
C GLY A 36 21.48 8.42 19.14
N ILE A 37 20.76 7.86 18.16
CA ILE A 37 21.15 6.68 17.38
C ILE A 37 21.47 7.08 15.94
N VAL A 38 22.04 6.17 15.14
CA VAL A 38 22.47 6.45 13.76
C VAL A 38 21.30 6.93 12.89
N GLU A 39 20.16 6.27 13.04
CA GLU A 39 18.94 6.52 12.27
C GLU A 39 18.21 7.81 12.73
N ARG A 40 18.44 8.24 13.98
CA ARG A 40 17.79 9.39 14.63
C ARG A 40 18.80 10.18 15.49
N PRO A 41 19.76 10.90 14.88
CA PRO A 41 20.90 11.46 15.62
C PRO A 41 20.53 12.65 16.52
N LEU A 42 19.51 13.43 16.17
CA LEU A 42 19.14 14.64 16.90
C LEU A 42 18.35 14.32 18.17
N LYS A 43 18.88 14.73 19.34
CA LYS A 43 18.16 14.71 20.63
C LYS A 43 17.13 15.85 20.69
N ILE A 44 15.90 15.49 20.37
CA ILE A 44 14.74 16.39 20.36
C ILE A 44 13.56 15.71 21.03
N LEU A 45 12.82 16.47 21.84
CA LEU A 45 11.60 16.03 22.51
C LEU A 45 10.37 16.34 21.64
N PRO A 46 9.28 15.58 21.78
CA PRO A 46 8.02 15.94 21.14
C PRO A 46 7.47 17.26 21.71
N TRP A 47 6.66 17.96 20.91
CA TRP A 47 5.89 19.11 21.36
C TRP A 47 4.80 18.73 22.37
N GLY A 48 4.24 19.74 23.03
CA GLY A 48 3.11 19.53 23.93
C GLY A 48 1.82 19.14 23.20
N PRO A 49 0.88 18.39 23.82
CA PRO A 49 -0.40 18.03 23.21
C PRO A 49 -1.20 19.22 22.67
N LYS A 50 -1.13 20.38 23.36
CA LYS A 50 -1.78 21.62 22.91
C LYS A 50 -1.15 22.22 21.66
N GLU A 51 0.15 22.02 21.45
CA GLU A 51 0.90 22.52 20.28
C GLU A 51 0.71 21.59 19.08
N VAL A 52 0.76 20.27 19.32
CA VAL A 52 0.44 19.25 18.30
C VAL A 52 -1.02 19.36 17.85
N ASN A 53 -1.92 19.70 18.79
CA ASN A 53 -3.34 19.95 18.57
C ASN A 53 -4.04 18.83 17.78
N THR A 54 -3.91 17.59 18.28
CA THR A 54 -4.58 16.43 17.68
C THR A 54 -6.09 16.54 17.82
N ARG A 55 -6.82 16.42 16.71
CA ARG A 55 -8.28 16.51 16.64
C ARG A 55 -8.86 15.21 16.07
N PHE A 56 -9.99 14.78 16.62
CA PHE A 56 -10.69 13.58 16.18
C PHE A 56 -12.01 13.98 15.50
N LEU A 57 -12.06 13.82 14.18
CA LEU A 57 -13.16 14.26 13.34
C LEU A 57 -14.01 13.03 12.95
N LEU A 58 -15.11 12.83 13.65
CA LEU A 58 -16.00 11.68 13.47
C LEU A 58 -16.96 11.89 12.29
N TYR A 59 -16.90 10.98 11.34
CA TYR A 59 -17.88 10.77 10.29
C TYR A 59 -18.55 9.41 10.51
N THR A 60 -19.85 9.33 10.27
CA THR A 60 -20.60 8.08 10.24
C THR A 60 -21.48 8.05 9.00
N ASN A 61 -22.15 6.92 8.76
CA ASN A 61 -23.16 6.82 7.71
C ASN A 61 -24.28 7.88 7.87
N GLU A 62 -24.55 8.36 9.09
CA GLU A 62 -25.56 9.38 9.40
C GLU A 62 -25.07 10.82 9.19
N ASN A 63 -23.76 11.07 9.18
CA ASN A 63 -23.16 12.38 8.92
C ASN A 63 -21.96 12.28 7.95
N PRO A 64 -22.16 11.79 6.71
CA PRO A 64 -21.06 11.42 5.83
C PRO A 64 -20.29 12.62 5.26
N ASN A 65 -20.86 13.82 5.30
CA ASN A 65 -20.32 15.03 4.67
C ASN A 65 -19.83 16.09 5.68
N SER A 66 -20.09 15.90 6.97
CA SER A 66 -19.76 16.89 8.01
C SER A 66 -19.36 16.18 9.28
N PHE A 67 -18.14 16.44 9.75
CA PHE A 67 -17.64 15.80 10.95
C PHE A 67 -18.35 16.31 12.20
N GLN A 68 -18.43 15.46 13.21
CA GLN A 68 -18.59 15.85 14.60
C GLN A 68 -17.21 15.79 15.25
N GLU A 69 -16.73 16.92 15.78
CA GLU A 69 -15.47 16.92 16.52
C GLU A 69 -15.72 16.29 17.89
N VAL A 70 -15.04 15.18 18.15
CA VAL A 70 -15.10 14.43 19.41
C VAL A 70 -13.77 14.53 20.11
N ILE A 71 -13.79 14.46 21.44
CA ILE A 71 -12.58 14.32 22.24
C ILE A 71 -12.68 13.01 23.01
N ALA A 72 -11.57 12.58 23.62
CA ALA A 72 -11.55 11.41 24.50
C ALA A 72 -12.26 11.70 25.84
N ASP A 73 -13.53 12.10 25.76
CA ASP A 73 -14.45 12.37 26.86
C ASP A 73 -15.78 11.66 26.57
N PRO A 74 -16.29 10.82 27.50
CA PRO A 74 -17.51 10.05 27.27
C PRO A 74 -18.74 10.89 26.93
N SER A 75 -18.84 12.13 27.42
CA SER A 75 -20.01 12.98 27.14
C SER A 75 -20.03 13.43 25.67
N THR A 76 -18.88 13.78 25.11
CA THR A 76 -18.77 14.20 23.70
C THR A 76 -18.98 13.03 22.74
N ILE A 77 -18.44 11.85 23.06
CA ILE A 77 -18.64 10.63 22.27
C ILE A 77 -20.11 10.22 22.34
N GLY A 78 -20.73 10.22 23.53
CA GLY A 78 -22.13 9.85 23.73
C GLY A 78 -23.14 10.82 23.11
N ALA A 79 -22.78 12.10 22.97
CA ALA A 79 -23.61 13.11 22.29
C ALA A 79 -23.44 13.09 20.75
N SER A 80 -22.46 12.36 20.23
CA SER A 80 -22.19 12.23 18.80
C SER A 80 -23.01 11.10 18.15
N ASN A 81 -22.81 10.89 16.85
CA ASN A 81 -23.37 9.77 16.10
C ASN A 81 -22.59 8.46 16.29
N PHE A 82 -21.56 8.42 17.14
CA PHE A 82 -20.78 7.21 17.39
C PHE A 82 -21.68 6.04 17.81
N LYS A 83 -21.44 4.87 17.21
CA LYS A 83 -22.21 3.65 17.46
C LYS A 83 -21.29 2.53 17.97
N THR A 84 -21.58 2.01 19.16
CA THR A 84 -20.77 0.95 19.81
C THR A 84 -20.94 -0.43 19.17
N ASP A 85 -21.99 -0.64 18.36
CA ASP A 85 -22.28 -1.87 17.63
C ASP A 85 -21.67 -1.90 16.21
N ARG A 86 -20.88 -0.87 15.84
CA ARG A 86 -20.17 -0.77 14.56
C ARG A 86 -18.66 -0.84 14.78
N LYS A 87 -17.91 -1.29 13.77
CA LYS A 87 -16.45 -1.13 13.76
C LYS A 87 -16.08 0.35 13.74
N THR A 88 -14.87 0.65 14.21
CA THR A 88 -14.30 2.00 14.21
C THR A 88 -13.00 2.00 13.43
N ARG A 89 -12.89 2.89 12.47
CA ARG A 89 -11.71 3.06 11.61
C ARG A 89 -11.12 4.44 11.82
N PHE A 90 -9.92 4.50 12.39
CA PHE A 90 -9.15 5.74 12.45
C PHE A 90 -8.37 5.91 11.15
N ILE A 91 -8.28 7.14 10.64
CA ILE A 91 -7.44 7.49 9.49
C ILE A 91 -6.48 8.59 9.95
N ILE A 92 -5.18 8.29 9.98
CA ILE A 92 -4.13 9.20 10.43
C ILE A 92 -3.27 9.61 9.24
N HIS A 93 -3.21 10.91 8.96
CA HIS A 93 -2.38 11.42 7.87
C HIS A 93 -0.90 11.48 8.24
N GLY A 94 -0.04 11.63 7.23
CA GLY A 94 1.34 12.07 7.39
C GLY A 94 1.59 13.29 6.52
N PHE A 95 2.43 13.15 5.48
CA PHE A 95 2.60 14.19 4.46
C PHE A 95 1.26 14.52 3.79
N ILE A 96 0.93 15.80 3.68
CA ILE A 96 -0.26 16.28 2.96
C ILE A 96 0.22 17.21 1.85
N ASP A 97 0.08 16.75 0.61
CA ASP A 97 0.33 17.56 -0.57
C ASP A 97 -0.80 18.58 -0.80
N LYS A 98 -0.50 19.64 -1.54
CA LYS A 98 -1.47 20.68 -1.91
C LYS A 98 -2.60 20.07 -2.75
N GLY A 99 -3.85 20.25 -2.31
CA GLY A 99 -5.04 19.74 -3.00
C GLY A 99 -5.48 18.35 -2.57
N GLU A 100 -4.73 17.69 -1.67
CA GLU A 100 -5.09 16.36 -1.12
C GLU A 100 -5.77 16.46 0.26
N GLU A 101 -6.14 17.66 0.74
CA GLU A 101 -6.62 17.86 2.12
C GLU A 101 -7.89 17.04 2.48
N ASN A 102 -8.64 16.60 1.48
CA ASN A 102 -9.89 15.86 1.65
C ASN A 102 -9.75 14.33 1.52
N TRP A 103 -8.54 13.78 1.31
CA TRP A 103 -8.36 12.34 1.04
C TRP A 103 -8.89 11.45 2.18
N LEU A 104 -8.76 11.88 3.43
CA LEU A 104 -9.24 11.12 4.60
C LEU A 104 -10.77 11.01 4.58
N ALA A 105 -11.47 12.14 4.36
CA ALA A 105 -12.92 12.17 4.29
C ALA A 105 -13.46 11.46 3.04
N ASN A 106 -12.75 11.54 1.90
CA ASN A 106 -13.06 10.74 0.70
C ASN A 106 -13.00 9.24 1.02
N MET A 107 -11.98 8.79 1.75
CA MET A 107 -11.84 7.39 2.15
C MET A 107 -12.99 6.94 3.08
N CYS A 108 -13.38 7.76 4.07
CA CYS A 108 -14.58 7.50 4.87
C CYS A 108 -15.83 7.35 4.00
N ARG A 109 -16.03 8.24 3.01
CA ARG A 109 -17.17 8.18 2.08
C ARG A 109 -17.19 6.90 1.24
N ASN A 110 -16.03 6.37 0.85
CA ASN A 110 -15.96 5.08 0.20
C ASN A 110 -16.37 3.94 1.15
N MET A 111 -15.96 3.98 2.42
CA MET A 111 -16.37 2.98 3.41
C MET A 111 -17.89 2.97 3.63
N PHE A 112 -18.53 4.14 3.67
CA PHE A 112 -19.98 4.24 3.86
C PHE A 112 -20.81 3.62 2.73
N GLN A 113 -20.20 3.37 1.56
CA GLN A 113 -20.87 2.68 0.45
C GLN A 113 -20.95 1.17 0.65
N VAL A 114 -20.08 0.59 1.49
CA VAL A 114 -19.92 -0.87 1.62
C VAL A 114 -20.15 -1.39 3.03
N GLU A 115 -20.13 -0.52 4.06
CA GLU A 115 -20.34 -0.91 5.46
C GLU A 115 -20.92 0.22 6.31
N SER A 116 -21.47 -0.16 7.48
CA SER A 116 -21.81 0.77 8.56
C SER A 116 -20.66 0.88 9.54
N VAL A 117 -20.05 2.07 9.67
CA VAL A 117 -18.77 2.24 10.39
C VAL A 117 -18.67 3.61 11.05
N ASN A 118 -17.95 3.69 12.18
CA ASN A 118 -17.47 4.96 12.71
C ASN A 118 -16.12 5.28 12.05
N CYS A 119 -16.04 6.32 11.24
CA CYS A 119 -14.79 6.74 10.60
C CYS A 119 -14.25 8.00 11.28
N ILE A 120 -13.07 7.92 11.90
CA ILE A 120 -12.48 9.03 12.65
C ILE A 120 -11.22 9.50 11.93
N CYS A 121 -11.28 10.68 11.32
CA CYS A 121 -10.07 11.31 10.75
C CYS A 121 -9.29 11.98 11.89
N VAL A 122 -8.00 11.66 12.00
CA VAL A 122 -7.10 12.21 13.01
C VAL A 122 -6.29 13.34 12.36
N ASP A 123 -6.67 14.57 12.67
CA ASP A 123 -5.99 15.79 12.20
C ASP A 123 -4.94 16.22 13.23
N TRP A 124 -3.67 16.24 12.83
CA TRP A 124 -2.55 16.68 13.64
C TRP A 124 -1.65 17.66 12.87
N LYS A 125 -2.24 18.38 11.92
CA LYS A 125 -1.56 19.30 11.00
C LYS A 125 -0.68 20.34 11.69
N SER A 126 -1.06 20.80 12.88
CA SER A 126 -0.22 21.72 13.67
C SER A 126 1.10 21.07 14.07
N GLY A 127 1.08 19.84 14.56
CA GLY A 127 2.29 19.09 14.91
C GLY A 127 3.05 18.52 13.72
N SER A 128 2.43 18.42 12.54
CA SER A 128 3.07 17.92 11.34
C SER A 128 3.79 19.01 10.56
N ARG A 129 3.31 20.26 10.53
CA ARG A 129 3.91 21.37 9.75
C ARG A 129 5.08 22.04 10.48
N THR A 130 6.19 21.32 10.57
CA THR A 130 7.46 21.72 11.20
C THR A 130 8.58 20.88 10.59
N ALA A 131 9.85 21.15 10.92
CA ALA A 131 10.99 20.30 10.54
C ALA A 131 10.68 18.79 10.68
N TYR A 132 11.11 17.98 9.71
CA TYR A 132 10.76 16.56 9.58
C TYR A 132 11.12 15.76 10.84
N THR A 133 12.29 16.05 11.42
CA THR A 133 12.75 15.39 12.64
C THR A 133 11.85 15.69 13.84
N GLN A 134 11.36 16.94 13.97
CA GLN A 134 10.38 17.32 14.98
C GLN A 134 9.01 16.67 14.74
N ALA A 135 8.54 16.66 13.48
CA ALA A 135 7.30 15.96 13.12
C ALA A 135 7.41 14.46 13.47
N SER A 136 8.57 13.85 13.23
CA SER A 136 8.88 12.45 13.58
C SER A 136 8.92 12.19 15.10
N GLN A 137 9.13 13.21 15.95
CA GLN A 137 8.93 13.07 17.40
C GLN A 137 7.46 13.29 17.77
N ASN A 138 6.79 14.25 17.14
CA ASN A 138 5.39 14.60 17.43
C ASN A 138 4.42 13.44 17.17
N ILE A 139 4.74 12.49 16.28
CA ILE A 139 3.96 11.24 16.13
C ILE A 139 3.79 10.48 17.45
N ARG A 140 4.74 10.61 18.40
CA ARG A 140 4.64 9.96 19.71
C ARG A 140 3.46 10.51 20.53
N ILE A 141 3.18 11.80 20.39
CA ILE A 141 2.02 12.46 21.00
C ILE A 141 0.74 12.03 20.31
N VAL A 142 0.73 12.02 18.97
CA VAL A 142 -0.44 11.60 18.19
C VAL A 142 -0.82 10.15 18.51
N GLY A 143 0.15 9.24 18.54
CA GLY A 143 -0.07 7.84 18.92
C GLY A 143 -0.57 7.69 20.35
N ALA A 144 -0.03 8.47 21.30
CA ALA A 144 -0.52 8.49 22.68
C ALA A 144 -1.96 9.00 22.81
N GLU A 145 -2.35 10.03 22.06
CA GLU A 145 -3.73 10.55 22.06
C GLU A 145 -4.72 9.54 21.45
N VAL A 146 -4.33 8.86 20.36
CA VAL A 146 -5.16 7.80 19.75
C VAL A 146 -5.32 6.62 20.71
N ALA A 147 -4.24 6.16 21.34
CA ALA A 147 -4.28 5.10 22.36
C ALA A 147 -5.22 5.47 23.50
N TYR A 148 -5.09 6.69 24.04
CA TYR A 148 -5.97 7.18 25.10
C TYR A 148 -7.43 7.24 24.67
N PHE A 149 -7.72 7.67 23.43
CA PHE A 149 -9.08 7.65 22.89
C PHE A 149 -9.66 6.22 22.90
N VAL A 150 -8.88 5.23 22.45
CA VAL A 150 -9.30 3.82 22.45
C VAL A 150 -9.50 3.28 23.87
N GLU A 151 -8.65 3.66 24.83
CA GLU A 151 -8.83 3.31 26.25
C GLU A 151 -10.11 3.90 26.85
N VAL A 152 -10.49 5.13 26.47
CA VAL A 152 -11.78 5.73 26.87
C VAL A 152 -12.95 4.97 26.27
N LEU A 153 -12.87 4.57 24.99
CA LEU A 153 -13.90 3.72 24.36
C LEU A 153 -14.06 2.39 25.12
N GLN A 154 -12.94 1.75 25.47
CA GLN A 154 -12.96 0.49 26.20
C GLN A 154 -13.54 0.64 27.61
N SER A 155 -13.05 1.61 28.38
CA SER A 155 -13.40 1.77 29.80
C SER A 155 -14.79 2.36 30.02
N ALA A 156 -15.22 3.33 29.20
CA ALA A 156 -16.49 4.02 29.38
C ALA A 156 -17.66 3.39 28.62
N PHE A 157 -17.40 2.70 27.49
CA PHE A 157 -18.44 2.15 26.62
C PHE A 157 -18.39 0.61 26.50
N GLY A 158 -17.42 -0.05 27.14
CA GLY A 158 -17.21 -1.50 26.95
C GLY A 158 -16.84 -1.87 25.52
N TYR A 159 -16.32 -0.92 24.74
CA TYR A 159 -16.02 -1.10 23.32
C TYR A 159 -14.64 -1.74 23.14
N SER A 160 -14.60 -2.99 22.66
CA SER A 160 -13.35 -3.75 22.53
C SER A 160 -12.37 -3.10 21.52
N PRO A 161 -11.07 -2.96 21.85
CA PRO A 161 -10.03 -2.54 20.91
C PRO A 161 -9.92 -3.43 19.66
N SER A 162 -10.36 -4.70 19.73
CA SER A 162 -10.44 -5.58 18.57
C SER A 162 -11.42 -5.13 17.49
N ASN A 163 -12.36 -4.22 17.81
CA ASN A 163 -13.26 -3.58 16.86
C ASN A 163 -12.67 -2.30 16.24
N VAL A 164 -11.44 -1.94 16.62
CA VAL A 164 -10.71 -0.78 16.10
C VAL A 164 -9.77 -1.22 14.98
N HIS A 165 -9.74 -0.44 13.92
CA HIS A 165 -8.74 -0.49 12.87
C HIS A 165 -8.13 0.89 12.68
N ILE A 166 -6.80 1.01 12.73
CA ILE A 166 -6.09 2.27 12.51
C ILE A 166 -5.40 2.21 11.14
N ILE A 167 -5.73 3.15 10.26
CA ILE A 167 -5.12 3.31 8.94
C ILE A 167 -4.20 4.52 9.03
N GLY A 168 -2.89 4.31 8.92
CA GLY A 168 -1.90 5.38 8.93
C GLY A 168 -1.27 5.53 7.56
N HIS A 169 -1.03 6.75 7.10
CA HIS A 169 -0.24 7.05 5.89
C HIS A 169 1.04 7.77 6.25
N SER A 170 2.17 7.42 5.61
CA SER A 170 3.46 8.11 5.80
C SER A 170 3.87 8.11 7.28
N LEU A 171 4.18 9.26 7.90
CA LEU A 171 4.41 9.40 9.34
C LEU A 171 3.21 8.92 10.20
N GLY A 172 1.98 9.04 9.68
CA GLY A 172 0.77 8.54 10.34
C GLY A 172 0.78 7.03 10.56
N SER A 173 1.50 6.27 9.74
CA SER A 173 1.72 4.82 9.93
C SER A 173 2.45 4.52 11.23
N HIS A 174 3.44 5.35 11.60
CA HIS A 174 4.19 5.21 12.84
C HIS A 174 3.41 5.73 14.06
N ALA A 175 2.57 6.76 13.88
CA ALA A 175 1.62 7.16 14.92
C ALA A 175 0.61 6.03 15.21
N ALA A 176 0.17 5.29 14.18
CA ALA A 176 -0.68 4.11 14.34
C ALA A 176 0.05 2.99 15.11
N GLY A 177 1.32 2.72 14.78
CA GLY A 177 2.18 1.77 15.52
C GLY A 177 2.31 2.16 16.99
N GLU A 178 2.69 3.41 17.28
CA GLU A 178 2.80 3.91 18.67
C GLU A 178 1.47 3.79 19.44
N ALA A 179 0.33 4.02 18.78
CA ALA A 179 -0.98 3.82 19.40
C ALA A 179 -1.21 2.34 19.75
N GLY A 180 -0.96 1.44 18.80
CA GLY A 180 -1.07 0.00 18.97
C GLY A 180 -0.18 -0.55 20.08
N ARG A 181 1.09 -0.16 20.09
CA ARG A 181 2.07 -0.49 21.13
C ARG A 181 1.60 -0.09 22.53
N ARG A 182 1.07 1.13 22.69
CA ARG A 182 0.60 1.64 23.99
C ARG A 182 -0.57 0.86 24.56
N ILE A 183 -1.40 0.27 23.70
CA ILE A 183 -2.49 -0.61 24.11
C ILE A 183 -2.13 -2.09 23.96
N ASN A 184 -0.83 -2.41 24.04
CA ASN A 184 -0.28 -3.77 24.08
C ASN A 184 -0.70 -4.65 22.88
N GLY A 185 -0.78 -4.07 21.69
CA GLY A 185 -1.11 -4.82 20.47
C GLY A 185 -2.56 -5.30 20.39
N THR A 186 -3.45 -4.80 21.26
CA THR A 186 -4.84 -5.27 21.34
C THR A 186 -5.76 -4.70 20.25
N VAL A 187 -5.29 -3.72 19.47
CA VAL A 187 -6.01 -3.21 18.28
C VAL A 187 -6.29 -4.35 17.32
N GLY A 188 -7.50 -4.40 16.75
CA GLY A 188 -7.88 -5.45 15.81
C GLY A 188 -7.05 -5.44 14.52
N ARG A 189 -6.75 -4.25 13.99
CA ARG A 189 -5.94 -4.11 12.76
C ARG A 189 -5.20 -2.78 12.68
N ILE A 190 -3.99 -2.78 12.14
CA ILE A 190 -3.32 -1.57 11.62
C ILE A 190 -3.05 -1.76 10.13
N THR A 191 -3.37 -0.76 9.31
CA THR A 191 -2.87 -0.69 7.93
C THR A 191 -1.85 0.43 7.80
N GLY A 192 -0.63 0.10 7.38
CA GLY A 192 0.42 1.05 7.05
C GLY A 192 0.42 1.39 5.56
N LEU A 193 0.13 2.64 5.21
CA LEU A 193 0.11 3.12 3.83
C LEU A 193 1.42 3.87 3.57
N ASP A 194 2.34 3.18 2.91
CA ASP A 194 3.71 3.63 2.61
C ASP A 194 4.40 4.27 3.83
N PRO A 195 4.64 3.50 4.91
CA PRO A 195 5.26 4.01 6.14
C PRO A 195 6.59 4.71 5.82
N ALA A 196 6.86 5.86 6.43
CA ALA A 196 8.01 6.68 6.08
C ALA A 196 9.36 6.00 6.42
N GLU A 197 10.33 6.05 5.51
CA GLU A 197 11.70 5.54 5.74
C GLU A 197 12.49 6.43 6.73
N PRO A 198 12.62 7.75 6.52
CA PRO A 198 13.62 8.53 7.24
C PRO A 198 13.28 8.62 8.72
N CYS A 199 14.28 8.38 9.58
CA CYS A 199 14.13 8.27 11.03
C CYS A 199 13.37 7.03 11.55
N PHE A 200 12.95 6.08 10.72
CA PHE A 200 12.22 4.89 11.16
C PHE A 200 12.79 3.57 10.63
N GLU A 201 13.15 3.47 9.35
CA GLU A 201 13.76 2.26 8.81
C GLU A 201 15.07 1.92 9.58
N GLY A 202 15.25 0.65 9.95
CA GLY A 202 16.38 0.18 10.75
C GLY A 202 16.28 0.45 12.27
N THR A 203 15.29 1.21 12.72
CA THR A 203 15.08 1.44 14.17
C THR A 203 14.46 0.22 14.88
N PRO A 204 14.61 0.10 16.21
CA PRO A 204 13.91 -0.92 16.98
C PRO A 204 12.39 -0.82 16.83
N GLU A 205 11.72 -1.96 16.96
CA GLU A 205 10.25 -2.12 16.98
C GLU A 205 9.55 -1.03 17.82
N LEU A 206 10.10 -0.73 19.01
CA LEU A 206 9.64 0.35 19.89
C LEU A 206 9.37 1.71 19.21
N VAL A 207 10.08 2.05 18.13
CA VAL A 207 10.07 3.39 17.51
C VAL A 207 9.18 3.46 16.27
N ARG A 208 8.90 2.33 15.61
CA ARG A 208 8.29 2.28 14.28
C ARG A 208 7.02 1.43 14.28
N LEU A 209 6.41 1.30 13.10
CA LEU A 209 5.33 0.33 12.90
C LEU A 209 5.98 -1.06 12.80
N ASP A 210 5.39 -2.03 13.50
CA ASP A 210 5.76 -3.43 13.37
C ASP A 210 4.56 -4.38 13.63
N PRO A 211 4.68 -5.68 13.30
CA PRO A 211 3.56 -6.62 13.40
C PRO A 211 2.96 -6.78 14.80
N SER A 212 3.70 -6.49 15.87
CA SER A 212 3.25 -6.61 17.27
C SER A 212 2.30 -5.50 17.72
N ASP A 213 2.20 -4.40 16.94
CA ASP A 213 1.36 -3.25 17.28
C ASP A 213 -0.15 -3.53 17.16
N ALA A 214 -0.55 -4.62 16.50
CA ALA A 214 -1.94 -5.03 16.40
C ALA A 214 -2.09 -6.55 16.20
N GLN A 215 -3.31 -7.06 16.36
CA GLN A 215 -3.64 -8.45 16.06
C GLN A 215 -3.42 -8.81 14.58
N PHE A 216 -3.46 -7.82 13.70
CA PHE A 216 -3.17 -7.95 12.28
C PHE A 216 -2.61 -6.63 11.74
N VAL A 217 -1.52 -6.70 10.99
CA VAL A 217 -0.87 -5.53 10.38
C VAL A 217 -0.68 -5.81 8.90
N ASP A 218 -1.21 -4.96 8.03
CA ASP A 218 -1.01 -5.01 6.58
C ASP A 218 -0.38 -3.73 6.05
N VAL A 219 0.64 -3.83 5.21
CA VAL A 219 1.43 -2.69 4.74
C VAL A 219 1.41 -2.62 3.21
N ILE A 220 1.25 -1.41 2.66
CA ILE A 220 1.29 -1.15 1.21
C ILE A 220 2.48 -0.24 0.91
N HIS A 221 3.46 -0.73 0.16
CA HIS A 221 4.66 0.00 -0.24
C HIS A 221 4.50 0.56 -1.66
N THR A 222 4.69 1.87 -1.83
CA THR A 222 4.52 2.55 -3.13
C THR A 222 5.65 3.51 -3.48
N ASP A 223 6.52 3.86 -2.54
CA ASP A 223 7.68 4.72 -2.77
C ASP A 223 8.94 4.22 -2.03
N ALA A 224 9.16 2.91 -2.07
CA ALA A 224 10.17 2.18 -1.30
C ALA A 224 11.59 2.22 -1.90
N ALA A 225 11.90 3.18 -2.78
CA ALA A 225 13.28 3.44 -3.16
C ALA A 225 14.00 4.16 -2.01
N PRO A 226 15.32 3.97 -1.83
CA PRO A 226 16.05 4.68 -0.80
C PRO A 226 15.91 6.20 -0.92
N ILE A 227 15.68 6.91 0.19
CA ILE A 227 15.58 8.37 0.17
C ILE A 227 16.80 9.03 -0.47
N ILE A 228 18.00 8.48 -0.26
CA ILE A 228 19.23 8.91 -0.93
C ILE A 228 19.73 7.79 -1.85
N PRO A 229 19.93 8.04 -3.16
CA PRO A 229 19.73 9.31 -3.87
C PRO A 229 18.33 9.48 -4.51
N ASN A 230 17.40 8.53 -4.33
CA ASN A 230 16.22 8.41 -5.16
C ASN A 230 15.01 9.24 -4.70
N MET A 231 15.07 9.82 -3.50
CA MET A 231 13.96 10.50 -2.83
C MET A 231 12.70 9.64 -2.75
N GLY A 232 12.84 8.33 -2.50
CA GLY A 232 11.69 7.54 -2.05
C GLY A 232 11.42 7.83 -0.58
N PHE A 233 10.17 8.08 -0.24
CA PHE A 233 9.76 8.45 1.11
C PHE A 233 9.32 7.24 1.95
N GLY A 234 8.92 6.15 1.31
CA GLY A 234 8.43 4.94 1.96
C GLY A 234 9.56 3.98 2.33
N MET A 235 9.38 3.20 3.41
CA MET A 235 10.33 2.17 3.79
C MET A 235 10.31 0.99 2.81
N SER A 236 11.47 0.39 2.59
CA SER A 236 11.63 -0.89 1.88
C SER A 236 11.57 -2.08 2.84
N GLN A 237 11.86 -1.85 4.12
CA GLN A 237 11.75 -2.82 5.19
C GLN A 237 10.29 -3.32 5.33
N THR A 238 10.09 -4.63 5.51
CA THR A 238 8.78 -5.18 5.83
C THR A 238 8.39 -4.82 7.26
N ALA A 239 7.14 -4.39 7.47
CA ALA A 239 6.61 -3.96 8.75
C ALA A 239 5.26 -4.61 9.13
N GLY A 240 4.72 -5.47 8.26
CA GLY A 240 3.44 -6.12 8.46
C GLY A 240 3.49 -7.62 8.74
N HIS A 241 2.31 -8.17 9.00
CA HIS A 241 2.05 -9.57 8.77
C HIS A 241 2.01 -9.88 7.26
N LEU A 242 1.41 -8.96 6.49
CA LEU A 242 1.39 -8.96 5.03
C LEU A 242 1.96 -7.63 4.52
N ASP A 243 2.89 -7.70 3.56
CA ASP A 243 3.52 -6.54 2.94
C ASP A 243 3.30 -6.62 1.43
N PHE A 244 2.60 -5.63 0.88
CA PHE A 244 2.23 -5.55 -0.54
C PHE A 244 3.11 -4.55 -1.27
N PHE A 245 3.66 -4.97 -2.40
CA PHE A 245 4.52 -4.15 -3.26
C PHE A 245 3.87 -4.02 -4.66
N PRO A 246 2.76 -3.27 -4.79
CA PRO A 246 2.13 -3.02 -6.08
C PRO A 246 3.13 -2.38 -7.05
N ASN A 247 3.19 -2.86 -8.29
CA ASN A 247 4.14 -2.42 -9.32
C ASN A 247 5.62 -2.50 -8.88
N GLY A 248 5.93 -3.39 -7.92
CA GLY A 248 7.26 -3.54 -7.34
C GLY A 248 7.56 -2.61 -6.17
N GLY A 249 6.62 -1.72 -5.82
CA GLY A 249 6.69 -0.85 -4.63
C GLY A 249 7.58 0.38 -4.75
N ILE A 250 8.17 0.65 -5.92
CA ILE A 250 9.11 1.76 -6.14
C ILE A 250 8.54 2.83 -7.07
N ASP A 251 8.18 2.44 -8.31
CA ASP A 251 7.75 3.37 -9.36
C ASP A 251 6.30 3.08 -9.74
N MET A 252 5.37 3.95 -9.35
CA MET A 252 3.96 3.73 -9.62
C MET A 252 3.59 4.23 -11.02
N PRO A 253 2.81 3.45 -11.80
CA PRO A 253 2.33 3.90 -13.11
C PRO A 253 1.61 5.25 -13.02
N GLY A 254 1.85 6.15 -13.97
CA GLY A 254 1.27 7.50 -14.01
C GLY A 254 1.94 8.53 -13.10
N CYS A 255 2.94 8.15 -12.31
CA CYS A 255 3.73 9.09 -11.49
C CYS A 255 5.01 9.54 -12.20
N GLN A 256 5.41 10.79 -11.96
CA GLN A 256 6.71 11.32 -12.37
C GLN A 256 7.78 10.91 -11.35
N LYS A 257 9.00 10.63 -11.81
CA LYS A 257 10.13 10.29 -10.93
C LYS A 257 10.76 11.54 -10.35
N ASN A 258 11.19 11.47 -9.09
CA ASN A 258 12.04 12.47 -8.48
C ASN A 258 13.42 12.52 -9.17
N ILE A 259 14.02 13.71 -9.18
CA ILE A 259 15.38 13.90 -9.69
C ILE A 259 16.36 13.35 -8.66
N LEU A 260 17.30 12.50 -9.11
CA LEU A 260 18.32 11.92 -8.24
C LEU A 260 19.14 13.02 -7.56
N SER A 261 19.29 12.96 -6.24
CA SER A 261 20.11 13.89 -5.47
C SER A 261 20.88 13.20 -4.36
N GLN A 262 22.16 13.53 -4.23
CA GLN A 262 23.02 13.07 -3.12
C GLN A 262 22.78 13.88 -1.83
N ILE A 263 22.08 15.01 -1.92
CA ILE A 263 21.72 15.88 -0.79
C ILE A 263 20.22 16.14 -0.87
N VAL A 264 19.48 15.72 0.16
CA VAL A 264 18.01 15.87 0.23
C VAL A 264 17.67 16.87 1.33
N ASP A 265 17.03 17.97 0.95
CA ASP A 265 16.49 18.98 1.87
C ASP A 265 15.14 18.48 2.43
N ILE A 266 15.20 17.52 3.35
CA ILE A 266 14.02 16.84 3.88
C ILE A 266 13.06 17.80 4.59
N ASP A 267 13.60 18.79 5.30
CA ASP A 267 12.80 19.82 5.97
C ASP A 267 12.11 20.71 4.92
N GLY A 268 12.83 21.13 3.88
CA GLY A 268 12.24 21.92 2.81
C GLY A 268 11.15 21.17 2.04
N ILE A 269 11.31 19.88 1.77
CA ILE A 269 10.27 19.05 1.14
C ILE A 269 9.05 18.93 2.06
N TRP A 270 9.28 18.60 3.33
CA TRP A 270 8.22 18.34 4.29
C TRP A 270 7.40 19.61 4.63
N GLU A 271 8.05 20.77 4.71
CA GLU A 271 7.39 22.06 4.90
C GLU A 271 6.73 22.59 3.61
N GLY A 272 7.02 21.98 2.46
CA GLY A 272 6.49 22.38 1.15
C GLY A 272 7.20 23.58 0.51
N SER A 273 8.44 23.88 0.94
CA SER A 273 9.31 24.91 0.34
C SER A 273 10.23 24.38 -0.76
N ARG A 274 10.27 23.06 -0.97
CA ARG A 274 10.99 22.38 -2.07
C ARG A 274 10.05 21.52 -2.91
N ASP A 275 10.33 21.48 -4.20
CA ASP A 275 9.60 20.62 -5.13
C ASP A 275 9.90 19.15 -4.84
N PHE A 276 8.84 18.37 -4.67
CA PHE A 276 8.89 16.93 -4.45
C PHE A 276 7.71 16.28 -5.17
N PHE A 277 7.96 15.29 -6.02
CA PHE A 277 6.90 14.54 -6.67
C PHE A 277 6.37 13.49 -5.71
N ALA A 278 5.44 13.91 -4.83
CA ALA A 278 4.82 13.02 -3.84
C ALA A 278 3.96 11.90 -4.46
N CYS A 279 3.74 11.89 -5.78
CA CYS A 279 2.81 10.99 -6.45
C CYS A 279 2.96 9.52 -6.04
N ASN A 280 4.18 8.95 -6.07
CA ASN A 280 4.42 7.57 -5.63
C ASN A 280 3.98 7.36 -4.18
N HIS A 281 4.43 8.24 -3.27
CA HIS A 281 4.12 8.16 -1.85
C HIS A 281 2.61 8.26 -1.54
N LEU A 282 1.87 9.01 -2.36
CA LEU A 282 0.42 9.18 -2.24
C LEU A 282 -0.38 8.01 -2.85
N ARG A 283 0.24 7.12 -3.64
CA ARG A 283 -0.49 6.01 -4.30
C ARG A 283 -1.01 4.97 -3.32
N SER A 284 -0.32 4.75 -2.20
CA SER A 284 -0.75 3.79 -1.18
C SER A 284 -2.18 4.03 -0.71
N TYR A 285 -2.55 5.26 -0.34
CA TYR A 285 -3.93 5.57 0.05
C TYR A 285 -4.89 5.64 -1.13
N LYS A 286 -4.42 5.97 -2.34
CA LYS A 286 -5.27 5.94 -3.55
C LYS A 286 -5.69 4.51 -3.89
N TYR A 287 -4.74 3.56 -3.84
CA TYR A 287 -5.03 2.14 -4.02
C TYR A 287 -5.90 1.60 -2.89
N TYR A 288 -5.61 1.95 -1.63
CA TYR A 288 -6.46 1.57 -0.51
C TYR A 288 -7.89 2.07 -0.70
N SER A 289 -8.06 3.35 -1.07
CA SER A 289 -9.37 3.98 -1.28
C SER A 289 -10.16 3.30 -2.41
N ASP A 290 -9.52 2.97 -3.54
CA ASP A 290 -10.15 2.24 -4.65
C ASP A 290 -10.45 0.77 -4.28
N SER A 291 -9.63 0.15 -3.43
CA SER A 291 -9.84 -1.25 -2.97
C SER A 291 -11.13 -1.42 -2.15
N ILE A 292 -11.64 -0.35 -1.50
CA ILE A 292 -12.87 -0.40 -0.71
C ILE A 292 -14.07 -0.78 -1.59
N VAL A 293 -14.15 -0.18 -2.79
CA VAL A 293 -15.27 -0.36 -3.73
C VAL A 293 -14.98 -1.40 -4.83
N ASN A 294 -13.75 -1.95 -4.88
CA ASN A 294 -13.35 -3.00 -5.81
C ASN A 294 -12.77 -4.22 -5.02
N PRO A 295 -13.63 -5.09 -4.46
CA PRO A 295 -13.22 -6.12 -3.51
C PRO A 295 -12.34 -7.25 -4.07
N ASP A 296 -12.22 -7.37 -5.38
CA ASP A 296 -11.49 -8.43 -6.09
C ASP A 296 -10.42 -7.87 -7.08
N GLY A 297 -10.23 -6.55 -7.10
CA GLY A 297 -9.42 -5.84 -8.09
C GLY A 297 -7.95 -5.66 -7.73
N PHE A 298 -7.50 -6.17 -6.58
CA PHE A 298 -6.14 -5.96 -6.06
C PHE A 298 -5.53 -7.25 -5.49
N THR A 299 -5.70 -8.35 -6.21
CA THR A 299 -5.16 -9.67 -5.83
C THR A 299 -3.63 -9.63 -5.72
N GLY A 300 -3.08 -9.84 -4.53
CA GLY A 300 -1.63 -9.91 -4.29
C GLY A 300 -1.10 -11.35 -4.39
N PHE A 301 -0.10 -11.56 -5.25
CA PHE A 301 0.50 -12.87 -5.49
C PHE A 301 1.76 -13.06 -4.63
N PRO A 302 1.84 -14.12 -3.82
CA PRO A 302 3.06 -14.39 -3.05
C PRO A 302 4.20 -14.73 -4.01
N CYS A 303 5.31 -14.01 -3.88
CA CYS A 303 6.43 -14.17 -4.78
C CYS A 303 7.72 -13.73 -4.10
N ALA A 304 8.86 -14.33 -4.49
CA ALA A 304 10.15 -14.01 -3.89
C ALA A 304 10.68 -12.61 -4.27
N SER A 305 10.28 -12.09 -5.44
CA SER A 305 10.67 -10.77 -5.90
C SER A 305 9.76 -10.28 -7.03
N TYR A 306 9.69 -8.96 -7.21
CA TYR A 306 8.96 -8.37 -8.34
C TYR A 306 9.49 -8.86 -9.70
N SER A 307 10.81 -9.07 -9.83
CA SER A 307 11.42 -9.63 -11.05
C SER A 307 10.92 -11.05 -11.35
N SER A 308 10.72 -11.89 -10.33
CA SER A 308 10.14 -13.22 -10.50
C SER A 308 8.67 -13.14 -10.91
N PHE A 309 7.93 -12.19 -10.34
CA PHE A 309 6.54 -11.91 -10.69
C PHE A 309 6.39 -11.43 -12.15
N THR A 310 7.19 -10.47 -12.60
CA THR A 310 7.20 -9.98 -13.99
C THR A 310 7.77 -11.00 -14.99
N SER A 311 8.45 -12.04 -14.50
CA SER A 311 8.93 -13.17 -15.31
C SER A 311 7.94 -14.35 -15.35
N ASN A 312 6.69 -14.14 -14.95
CA ASN A 312 5.59 -15.12 -15.04
C ASN A 312 5.84 -16.40 -14.22
N LYS A 313 6.40 -16.26 -13.00
CA LYS A 313 6.76 -17.39 -12.13
C LYS A 313 5.88 -17.56 -10.88
N CYS A 314 4.93 -16.65 -10.66
CA CYS A 314 4.20 -16.53 -9.39
C CYS A 314 2.68 -16.46 -9.62
N PHE A 315 2.18 -17.18 -10.62
CA PHE A 315 0.78 -17.26 -11.00
C PHE A 315 0.42 -18.72 -11.31
N PRO A 316 -0.81 -19.20 -11.00
CA PRO A 316 -1.95 -18.49 -10.40
C PRO A 316 -1.79 -18.33 -8.87
N CYS A 317 -2.89 -17.99 -8.17
CA CYS A 317 -2.90 -18.00 -6.71
C CYS A 317 -2.63 -19.39 -6.15
N PRO A 318 -2.00 -19.50 -4.96
CA PRO A 318 -1.90 -20.76 -4.24
C PRO A 318 -3.28 -21.35 -3.89
N SER A 319 -3.30 -22.61 -3.47
CA SER A 319 -4.52 -23.31 -3.06
C SER A 319 -5.29 -22.64 -1.92
N GLU A 320 -4.58 -21.95 -1.03
CA GLU A 320 -5.13 -21.18 0.08
C GLU A 320 -5.70 -19.81 -0.35
N GLY A 321 -5.62 -19.49 -1.64
CA GLY A 321 -6.02 -18.23 -2.23
C GLY A 321 -4.94 -17.15 -2.11
N CYS A 322 -5.22 -16.00 -2.71
CA CYS A 322 -4.41 -14.79 -2.56
C CYS A 322 -5.12 -13.78 -1.65
N PRO A 323 -4.37 -12.99 -0.85
CA PRO A 323 -4.94 -11.83 -0.20
C PRO A 323 -5.29 -10.72 -1.20
N GLN A 324 -6.29 -9.92 -0.87
CA GLN A 324 -6.56 -8.65 -1.54
C GLN A 324 -5.76 -7.55 -0.84
N MET A 325 -4.97 -6.77 -1.60
CA MET A 325 -4.32 -5.59 -1.05
C MET A 325 -5.38 -4.55 -0.65
N GLY A 326 -5.19 -3.92 0.51
CA GLY A 326 -6.04 -2.82 0.98
C GLY A 326 -7.19 -3.27 1.90
N HIS A 327 -8.40 -2.75 1.66
CA HIS A 327 -9.49 -2.82 2.63
C HIS A 327 -9.85 -4.24 3.07
N TYR A 328 -9.73 -5.21 2.16
CA TYR A 328 -10.16 -6.60 2.35
C TYR A 328 -9.03 -7.58 2.68
N ALA A 329 -7.80 -7.10 2.97
CA ALA A 329 -6.66 -7.96 3.34
C ALA A 329 -6.95 -8.85 4.57
N ASP A 330 -7.81 -8.39 5.47
CA ASP A 330 -8.24 -9.12 6.67
C ASP A 330 -9.13 -10.33 6.39
N ARG A 331 -9.61 -10.50 5.15
CA ARG A 331 -10.35 -11.71 4.73
C ARG A 331 -9.43 -12.89 4.42
N TYR A 332 -8.13 -12.66 4.23
CA TYR A 332 -7.20 -13.73 3.93
C TYR A 332 -7.02 -14.67 5.12
N ALA A 333 -7.25 -15.97 4.90
CA ALA A 333 -7.19 -16.97 5.98
C ALA A 333 -5.77 -17.12 6.57
N GLY A 334 -4.74 -16.90 5.75
CA GLY A 334 -3.33 -16.98 6.15
C GLY A 334 -2.73 -15.69 6.71
N LYS A 335 -3.56 -14.67 7.00
CA LYS A 335 -3.09 -13.30 7.26
C LYS A 335 -2.09 -13.13 8.40
N THR A 336 -2.07 -14.03 9.39
CA THR A 336 -1.16 -14.00 10.54
C THR A 336 -0.34 -15.28 10.70
N LYS A 337 -0.22 -16.10 9.64
CA LYS A 337 0.61 -17.33 9.67
C LYS A 337 2.10 -17.03 9.82
N GLY A 338 2.53 -15.84 9.43
CA GLY A 338 3.89 -15.33 9.57
C GLY A 338 3.90 -13.82 9.48
N VAL A 339 5.08 -13.24 9.64
CA VAL A 339 5.37 -11.82 9.47
C VAL A 339 6.22 -11.59 8.24
N GLY A 340 6.15 -10.40 7.63
CA GLY A 340 6.91 -10.06 6.43
C GLY A 340 6.52 -10.88 5.20
N GLN A 341 5.29 -11.40 5.14
CA GLN A 341 4.84 -12.16 3.97
C GLN A 341 4.68 -11.19 2.78
N THR A 342 5.50 -11.37 1.75
CA THR A 342 5.59 -10.45 0.60
C THR A 342 4.64 -10.84 -0.53
N PHE A 343 3.86 -9.86 -1.01
CA PHE A 343 2.94 -10.02 -2.14
C PHE A 343 3.18 -8.96 -3.21
N TYR A 344 3.11 -9.37 -4.48
CA TYR A 344 3.24 -8.49 -5.64
C TYR A 344 1.97 -8.50 -6.48
N LEU A 345 1.67 -7.36 -7.09
CA LEU A 345 0.57 -7.16 -8.02
C LEU A 345 0.89 -5.96 -8.91
N ASN A 346 0.13 -5.76 -9.98
CA ASN A 346 0.19 -4.54 -10.78
C ASN A 346 -1.13 -3.78 -10.70
N THR A 347 -1.06 -2.46 -10.85
CA THR A 347 -2.24 -1.58 -10.84
C THR A 347 -2.29 -0.74 -12.12
N GLY A 348 -3.42 -0.07 -12.34
CA GLY A 348 -3.52 0.99 -13.33
C GLY A 348 -2.66 2.22 -13.03
N ASP A 349 -2.54 3.09 -14.02
CA ASP A 349 -1.89 4.40 -13.96
C ASP A 349 -2.83 5.54 -13.57
N ALA A 350 -4.14 5.34 -13.68
CA ALA A 350 -5.18 6.25 -13.20
C ALA A 350 -6.35 5.46 -12.62
N SER A 351 -7.19 6.11 -11.80
CA SER A 351 -8.39 5.47 -11.27
C SER A 351 -9.36 5.18 -12.42
N ASN A 352 -9.96 3.99 -12.53
CA ASN A 352 -9.89 2.85 -11.60
C ASN A 352 -8.55 2.07 -11.70
N PHE A 353 -7.87 1.92 -10.55
CA PHE A 353 -6.58 1.23 -10.46
C PHE A 353 -6.66 -0.30 -10.51
N SER A 354 -7.85 -0.88 -10.30
CA SER A 354 -8.04 -2.33 -10.22
C SER A 354 -7.59 -3.06 -11.47
N ARG A 355 -6.95 -4.22 -11.29
CA ARG A 355 -6.52 -5.08 -12.40
C ARG A 355 -6.77 -6.54 -12.07
N TRP A 356 -7.06 -7.32 -13.11
CA TRP A 356 -7.26 -8.77 -13.04
C TRP A 356 -6.21 -9.47 -13.90
N ARG A 357 -5.33 -10.25 -13.27
CA ARG A 357 -4.23 -10.94 -13.95
C ARG A 357 -4.72 -12.24 -14.60
N TYR A 358 -4.34 -12.45 -15.85
CA TYR A 358 -4.61 -13.67 -16.61
C TYR A 358 -3.31 -14.22 -17.18
N LYS A 359 -3.21 -15.54 -17.33
CA LYS A 359 -2.19 -16.19 -18.13
C LYS A 359 -2.80 -16.75 -19.40
N VAL A 360 -2.20 -16.42 -20.53
CA VAL A 360 -2.62 -16.89 -21.84
C VAL A 360 -1.51 -17.69 -22.48
N THR A 361 -1.85 -18.85 -23.04
CA THR A 361 -0.95 -19.67 -23.85
C THR A 361 -1.53 -19.87 -25.23
N VAL A 362 -0.80 -19.49 -26.27
CA VAL A 362 -1.20 -19.58 -27.67
C VAL A 362 -0.37 -20.64 -28.38
N ILE A 363 -1.03 -21.59 -29.04
CA ILE A 363 -0.42 -22.56 -29.96
C ILE A 363 -0.70 -22.08 -31.39
N LEU A 364 0.35 -21.69 -32.11
CA LEU A 364 0.22 -21.06 -33.42
C LEU A 364 -0.03 -22.09 -34.54
N SER A 365 -0.71 -21.65 -35.60
CA SER A 365 -0.94 -22.41 -36.84
C SER A 365 -0.67 -21.54 -38.08
N GLY A 366 -0.68 -22.13 -39.27
CA GLY A 366 -0.50 -21.41 -40.54
C GLY A 366 0.94 -21.34 -41.04
N LYS A 367 1.42 -20.16 -41.45
CA LYS A 367 2.77 -19.96 -42.02
C LYS A 367 3.74 -19.34 -41.02
N LYS A 368 5.03 -19.62 -41.21
CA LYS A 368 6.10 -18.95 -40.46
C LYS A 368 6.24 -17.49 -40.90
N VAL A 369 6.20 -16.56 -39.94
CA VAL A 369 6.36 -15.11 -40.18
C VAL A 369 7.16 -14.46 -39.04
N ARG A 370 7.47 -13.16 -39.16
CA ARG A 370 8.02 -12.35 -38.06
C ARG A 370 7.03 -11.24 -37.73
N GLY A 371 6.53 -11.23 -36.51
CA GLY A 371 5.43 -10.36 -36.13
C GLY A 371 5.20 -10.36 -34.63
N HIS A 372 4.04 -9.86 -34.23
CA HIS A 372 3.55 -9.97 -32.86
C HIS A 372 2.11 -10.46 -32.83
N VAL A 373 1.76 -11.14 -31.75
CA VAL A 373 0.47 -11.80 -31.53
C VAL A 373 -0.21 -11.13 -30.36
N LEU A 374 -1.48 -10.76 -30.54
CA LEU A 374 -2.32 -10.23 -29.49
C LEU A 374 -3.55 -11.12 -29.28
N VAL A 375 -4.01 -11.12 -28.03
CA VAL A 375 -5.21 -11.84 -27.60
C VAL A 375 -6.15 -10.89 -26.84
N SER A 376 -7.46 -11.02 -27.07
CA SER A 376 -8.49 -10.37 -26.27
C SER A 376 -9.51 -11.40 -25.77
N LEU A 377 -9.92 -11.24 -24.51
CA LEU A 377 -10.80 -12.16 -23.79
C LEU A 377 -12.23 -11.63 -23.83
N PHE A 378 -13.21 -12.52 -24.00
CA PHE A 378 -14.64 -12.19 -23.98
C PHE A 378 -15.35 -13.16 -23.04
N GLY A 379 -16.07 -12.60 -22.06
CA GLY A 379 -16.86 -13.36 -21.10
C GLY A 379 -18.18 -12.68 -20.79
N ASP A 380 -18.88 -13.20 -19.79
CA ASP A 380 -20.23 -12.75 -19.40
C ASP A 380 -20.28 -11.35 -18.78
N LYS A 381 -19.16 -10.86 -18.21
CA LYS A 381 -19.06 -9.51 -17.62
C LYS A 381 -18.49 -8.46 -18.56
N GLY A 382 -18.01 -8.84 -19.75
CA GLY A 382 -17.45 -7.91 -20.72
C GLY A 382 -16.28 -8.50 -21.51
N ASN A 383 -15.45 -7.62 -22.06
CA ASN A 383 -14.28 -8.01 -22.84
C ASN A 383 -13.05 -7.18 -22.47
N SER A 384 -11.88 -7.81 -22.57
CA SER A 384 -10.60 -7.14 -22.35
C SER A 384 -10.18 -6.34 -23.59
N LYS A 385 -9.15 -5.50 -23.41
CA LYS A 385 -8.32 -4.99 -24.52
C LYS A 385 -7.54 -6.13 -25.19
N GLN A 386 -6.85 -5.81 -26.29
CA GLN A 386 -5.90 -6.71 -26.92
C GLN A 386 -4.55 -6.61 -26.21
N TYR A 387 -4.02 -7.73 -25.72
CA TYR A 387 -2.73 -7.82 -25.03
C TYR A 387 -1.73 -8.60 -25.86
N GLU A 388 -0.50 -8.10 -25.98
CA GLU A 388 0.59 -8.80 -26.67
C GLU A 388 1.01 -10.04 -25.87
N VAL A 389 0.94 -11.21 -26.52
CA VAL A 389 1.40 -12.49 -25.94
C VAL A 389 2.84 -12.78 -26.34
N PHE A 390 3.21 -12.46 -27.58
CA PHE A 390 4.56 -12.72 -28.08
C PHE A 390 4.92 -11.85 -29.26
N LYS A 391 6.18 -11.43 -29.32
CA LYS A 391 6.78 -10.70 -30.43
C LYS A 391 8.07 -11.36 -30.87
N GLY A 392 8.15 -11.74 -32.14
CA GLY A 392 9.31 -12.43 -32.67
C GLY A 392 9.01 -13.24 -33.91
N VAL A 393 9.65 -14.41 -34.03
CA VAL A 393 9.43 -15.33 -35.14
C VAL A 393 8.27 -16.27 -34.78
N LEU A 394 7.13 -16.06 -35.44
CA LEU A 394 5.92 -16.87 -35.29
C LEU A 394 6.11 -18.14 -36.12
N ARG A 395 6.10 -19.31 -35.48
CA ARG A 395 6.25 -20.62 -36.14
C ARG A 395 4.97 -21.43 -35.95
N PRO A 396 4.50 -22.17 -36.95
CA PRO A 396 3.42 -23.14 -36.76
C PRO A 396 3.81 -24.14 -35.67
N SER A 397 2.84 -24.53 -34.85
CA SER A 397 3.01 -25.31 -33.62
C SER A 397 3.90 -24.67 -32.55
N GLY A 398 4.31 -23.40 -32.72
CA GLY A 398 5.00 -22.63 -31.70
C GLY A 398 4.08 -22.34 -30.52
N ILE A 399 4.55 -22.62 -29.31
CA ILE A 399 3.83 -22.39 -28.06
C ILE A 399 4.41 -21.14 -27.40
N HIS A 400 3.56 -20.15 -27.15
CA HIS A 400 3.94 -18.91 -26.50
C HIS A 400 2.99 -18.60 -25.37
N SER A 401 3.53 -18.28 -24.19
CA SER A 401 2.74 -17.91 -23.02
C SER A 401 3.17 -16.55 -22.50
N ASN A 402 2.19 -15.77 -22.05
CA ASN A 402 2.42 -14.53 -21.33
C ASN A 402 1.33 -14.31 -20.26
N GLU A 403 1.65 -13.50 -19.26
CA GLU A 403 0.69 -12.99 -18.28
C GLU A 403 0.46 -11.50 -18.53
N PHE A 404 -0.77 -11.04 -18.31
CA PHE A 404 -1.11 -9.63 -18.41
C PHE A 404 -2.19 -9.24 -17.40
N ASP A 405 -2.21 -7.95 -17.08
CA ASP A 405 -3.13 -7.37 -16.11
C ASP A 405 -4.24 -6.61 -16.87
N SER A 406 -5.44 -7.21 -16.90
CA SER A 406 -6.64 -6.67 -17.53
C SER A 406 -7.25 -5.57 -16.68
N ASP A 407 -7.75 -4.50 -17.30
CA ASP A 407 -8.56 -3.47 -16.64
C ASP A 407 -10.04 -3.88 -16.48
N VAL A 408 -10.40 -5.08 -16.91
CA VAL A 408 -11.74 -5.67 -16.83
C VAL A 408 -11.67 -7.11 -16.33
N ASP A 409 -12.45 -7.46 -15.30
CA ASP A 409 -12.83 -8.86 -15.02
C ASP A 409 -13.86 -9.30 -16.06
N VAL A 410 -13.45 -10.17 -16.99
CA VAL A 410 -14.35 -10.67 -18.03
C VAL A 410 -15.34 -11.72 -17.51
N GLY A 411 -15.15 -12.19 -16.27
CA GLY A 411 -16.00 -13.22 -15.65
C GLY A 411 -15.77 -14.61 -16.25
N GLU A 412 -16.85 -15.31 -16.55
CA GLU A 412 -16.80 -16.63 -17.18
C GLU A 412 -16.48 -16.49 -18.68
N LEU A 413 -15.33 -17.03 -19.11
CA LEU A 413 -14.88 -16.87 -20.50
C LEU A 413 -15.75 -17.68 -21.46
N GLN A 414 -16.18 -17.01 -22.54
CA GLN A 414 -17.06 -17.57 -23.57
C GLN A 414 -16.35 -17.73 -24.91
N MET A 415 -15.44 -16.82 -25.25
CA MET A 415 -14.63 -16.89 -26.46
C MET A 415 -13.35 -16.08 -26.32
N VAL A 416 -12.42 -16.28 -27.26
CA VAL A 416 -11.19 -15.52 -27.35
C VAL A 416 -11.00 -15.02 -28.78
N LYS A 417 -10.45 -13.80 -28.95
CA LYS A 417 -10.04 -13.32 -30.26
C LYS A 417 -8.52 -13.19 -30.35
N PHE A 418 -7.98 -13.77 -31.41
CA PHE A 418 -6.57 -13.72 -31.80
C PHE A 418 -6.40 -12.74 -32.96
N VAL A 419 -5.34 -11.94 -32.92
CA VAL A 419 -4.89 -11.14 -34.07
C VAL A 419 -3.37 -11.14 -34.10
N TRP A 420 -2.81 -10.98 -35.29
CA TRP A 420 -1.37 -10.85 -35.46
C TRP A 420 -1.05 -9.74 -36.44
N TYR A 421 0.11 -9.13 -36.27
CA TYR A 421 0.63 -8.07 -37.12
C TYR A 421 2.02 -8.44 -37.61
N ASN A 422 2.28 -8.14 -38.88
CA ASN A 422 3.58 -8.37 -39.47
C ASN A 422 4.52 -7.19 -39.19
N ASN A 423 5.79 -7.47 -38.94
CA ASN A 423 6.78 -6.41 -38.71
C ASN A 423 7.54 -6.03 -40.00
N ILE A 424 7.28 -6.70 -41.12
CA ILE A 424 7.97 -6.52 -42.41
C ILE A 424 6.95 -6.66 -43.53
N ILE A 425 7.00 -5.78 -44.56
CA ILE A 425 6.17 -5.93 -45.76
C ILE A 425 6.42 -7.31 -46.37
N ASN A 426 5.38 -8.16 -46.41
CA ASN A 426 5.46 -9.51 -46.96
C ASN A 426 4.49 -9.68 -48.13
N PRO A 427 4.98 -9.68 -49.40
CA PRO A 427 4.13 -9.72 -50.58
C PRO A 427 3.40 -11.07 -50.75
N THR A 428 3.76 -12.10 -49.99
CA THR A 428 3.12 -13.42 -50.05
C THR A 428 1.79 -13.50 -49.29
N LEU A 429 1.36 -12.40 -48.65
CA LEU A 429 0.13 -12.30 -47.86
C LEU A 429 -0.09 -13.52 -46.95
N PRO A 430 0.88 -13.83 -46.06
CA PRO A 430 0.83 -15.03 -45.24
C PRO A 430 -0.40 -15.03 -44.33
N LYS A 431 -0.83 -16.24 -43.96
CA LYS A 431 -1.87 -16.43 -42.95
C LYS A 431 -1.30 -17.13 -41.72
N VAL A 432 -1.67 -16.64 -40.56
CA VAL A 432 -1.34 -17.21 -39.25
C VAL A 432 -2.66 -17.42 -38.49
N GLY A 433 -2.74 -18.47 -37.71
CA GLY A 433 -3.86 -18.71 -36.81
C GLY A 433 -3.37 -19.14 -35.44
N ALA A 434 -4.31 -19.46 -34.57
CA ALA A 434 -4.07 -20.14 -33.31
C ALA A 434 -4.91 -21.42 -33.31
N SER A 435 -4.26 -22.58 -33.28
CA SER A 435 -4.97 -23.86 -33.19
C SER A 435 -5.63 -24.02 -31.83
N GLN A 436 -4.98 -23.52 -30.78
CA GLN A 436 -5.49 -23.51 -29.41
C GLN A 436 -5.03 -22.24 -28.70
N VAL A 437 -5.92 -21.67 -27.89
CA VAL A 437 -5.61 -20.66 -26.88
C VAL A 437 -6.12 -21.16 -25.54
N MET A 438 -5.22 -21.27 -24.57
CA MET A 438 -5.54 -21.59 -23.19
C MET A 438 -5.51 -20.32 -22.36
N VAL A 439 -6.53 -20.12 -21.51
CA VAL A 439 -6.61 -18.98 -20.60
C VAL A 439 -6.76 -19.50 -19.18
N GLU A 440 -5.87 -19.09 -18.29
CA GLU A 440 -5.89 -19.41 -16.87
C GLU A 440 -6.20 -18.14 -16.06
N ARG A 441 -7.21 -18.24 -15.18
CA ARG A 441 -7.60 -17.19 -14.23
C ARG A 441 -6.75 -17.28 -12.96
N ASN A 442 -6.80 -16.22 -12.14
CA ASN A 442 -6.05 -16.16 -10.88
C ASN A 442 -6.47 -17.24 -9.87
N ASP A 443 -7.67 -17.79 -9.96
CA ASP A 443 -8.17 -18.92 -9.17
C ASP A 443 -7.66 -20.29 -9.67
N GLY A 444 -6.85 -20.31 -10.72
CA GLY A 444 -6.31 -21.53 -11.35
C GLY A 444 -7.28 -22.22 -12.32
N LYS A 445 -8.46 -21.66 -12.58
CA LYS A 445 -9.40 -22.21 -13.56
C LYS A 445 -8.87 -21.99 -14.98
N VAL A 446 -8.78 -23.08 -15.76
CA VAL A 446 -8.27 -23.09 -17.13
C VAL A 446 -9.41 -23.28 -18.12
N TYR A 447 -9.41 -22.48 -19.19
CA TYR A 447 -10.34 -22.52 -20.31
C TYR A 447 -9.58 -22.77 -21.60
N ASN A 448 -10.07 -23.65 -22.47
CA ASN A 448 -9.47 -23.90 -23.77
C ASN A 448 -10.38 -23.40 -24.89
N PHE A 449 -9.76 -22.80 -25.91
CA PHE A 449 -10.44 -22.32 -27.10
C PHE A 449 -9.70 -22.80 -28.34
N CYS A 450 -10.41 -23.31 -29.33
CA CYS A 450 -9.81 -23.94 -30.51
C CYS A 450 -10.29 -23.26 -31.81
N SER A 451 -9.46 -23.34 -32.85
CA SER A 451 -9.85 -22.97 -34.22
C SER A 451 -8.96 -23.67 -35.25
N GLU A 452 -9.55 -24.13 -36.35
CA GLU A 452 -8.80 -24.64 -37.51
C GLU A 452 -8.44 -23.54 -38.52
N ALA A 453 -9.01 -22.34 -38.37
CA ALA A 453 -8.87 -21.26 -39.33
C ALA A 453 -7.53 -20.51 -39.19
N THR A 454 -7.10 -19.91 -40.30
CA THR A 454 -5.95 -19.00 -40.34
C THR A 454 -6.35 -17.69 -41.04
N VAL A 455 -5.77 -16.59 -40.59
CA VAL A 455 -6.16 -15.24 -41.02
C VAL A 455 -4.93 -14.44 -41.49
N ARG A 456 -5.15 -13.45 -42.37
CA ARG A 456 -4.11 -12.48 -42.72
C ARG A 456 -3.79 -11.58 -41.52
N GLU A 457 -2.75 -10.78 -41.63
CA GLU A 457 -2.45 -9.76 -40.61
C GLU A 457 -3.64 -8.80 -40.43
N ASP A 458 -3.79 -8.25 -39.22
CA ASP A 458 -4.85 -7.30 -38.86
C ASP A 458 -6.27 -7.83 -39.10
N VAL A 459 -6.47 -9.14 -39.02
CA VAL A 459 -7.79 -9.79 -39.08
C VAL A 459 -8.02 -10.55 -37.79
N LEU A 460 -9.13 -10.25 -37.10
CA LEU A 460 -9.51 -10.93 -35.87
C LEU A 460 -10.02 -12.35 -36.17
N LEU A 461 -9.39 -13.34 -35.56
CA LEU A 461 -9.80 -14.73 -35.54
C LEU A 461 -10.51 -15.02 -34.22
N THR A 462 -11.76 -15.48 -34.27
CA THR A 462 -12.50 -15.92 -33.08
C THR A 462 -12.25 -17.40 -32.83
N LEU A 463 -11.94 -17.77 -31.59
CA LEU A 463 -11.81 -19.13 -31.11
C LEU A 463 -12.94 -19.44 -30.13
N THR A 464 -13.52 -20.63 -30.25
CA THR A 464 -14.66 -21.11 -29.43
C THR A 464 -14.22 -22.21 -28.47
N PRO A 465 -14.98 -22.46 -27.39
CA PRO A 465 -14.63 -23.46 -26.39
C PRO A 465 -14.34 -24.85 -26.97
N CYS A 466 -13.33 -25.48 -26.41
CA CYS A 466 -12.93 -26.89 -26.51
C CYS A 466 -12.34 -27.29 -25.14
#